data_AF-A0A364GNU0-F1
#
_entry.id   AF-A0A364GNU0-F1
#
_cell.length_a   1.000
_cell.length_b   1.000
_cell.length_c   1.000
_cell.angle_alpha   90.00
_cell.angle_beta   90.00
_cell.angle_gamma   90.00
#
_symmetry.space_group_name_H-M   'P 1'
#
loop_
_entity.id
_entity.type
_entity.pdbx_description
1 polymer ?
#
loop_
_entity_poly.entity_id
_entity_poly.type
_entity_poly.pdbx_seq_one_letter_code
_entity_poly.pdbx_strand_id
1 'polypeptide(L)'
;MTPASLIEQYGPRESMEYDVVIVGGGPAGLSAAIRLKQLAAEKGAEIGVCVLEKGSEIGAHILSGAVMDPRAITELFPDWKERGAPLDVEVTEDRFLFLSEKSAVTTPNWALPDNFKNHGNYVISLGNVTRWLGQQAEALGVEIFPGFPAAEILY
;
A
#
# COMPACT_ATOMS: atom_id res chain seq x y z
N MET A 1 -11.39 20.61 -19.24
CA MET A 1 -10.37 21.04 -20.22
C MET A 1 -10.16 19.91 -21.20
N THR A 2 -10.05 20.19 -22.49
CA THR A 2 -9.73 19.19 -23.52
C THR A 2 -8.20 19.05 -23.65
N PRO A 3 -7.68 17.93 -24.18
CA PRO A 3 -6.25 17.78 -24.46
C PRO A 3 -5.68 18.94 -25.30
N ALA A 4 -6.44 19.39 -26.31
CA ALA A 4 -6.07 20.53 -27.14
C ALA A 4 -5.93 21.84 -26.34
N SER A 5 -6.87 22.14 -25.43
CA SER A 5 -6.77 23.34 -24.57
C SER A 5 -5.60 23.30 -23.59
N LEU A 6 -5.16 22.10 -23.18
CA LEU A 6 -4.01 21.92 -22.29
C LEU A 6 -2.69 22.11 -23.04
N ILE A 7 -2.59 21.62 -24.28
CA ILE A 7 -1.42 21.81 -25.13
C ILE A 7 -1.26 23.28 -25.53
N GLU A 8 -2.35 23.97 -25.86
CA GLU A 8 -2.31 25.39 -26.19
C GLU A 8 -1.85 26.27 -25.02
N GLN A 9 -2.27 25.93 -23.79
CA GLN A 9 -1.92 26.68 -22.59
C GLN A 9 -0.53 26.36 -22.03
N TYR A 10 -0.11 25.09 -22.04
CA TYR A 10 1.09 24.62 -21.35
C TYR A 10 2.19 24.07 -22.27
N GLY A 11 1.96 24.03 -23.58
CA GLY A 11 2.86 23.41 -24.55
C GLY A 11 2.71 21.88 -24.63
N PRO A 12 3.50 21.22 -25.50
CA PRO A 12 3.51 19.77 -25.61
C PRO A 12 3.93 19.14 -24.27
N ARG A 13 3.25 18.06 -23.86
CA ARG A 13 3.60 17.32 -22.65
C ARG A 13 4.83 16.46 -22.90
N GLU A 14 5.78 16.47 -21.97
CA GLU A 14 6.86 15.49 -21.97
C GLU A 14 6.31 14.08 -21.69
N SER A 15 6.96 13.06 -22.27
CA SER A 15 6.56 11.66 -22.16
C SER A 15 7.74 10.80 -21.74
N MET A 16 7.48 9.83 -20.87
CA MET A 16 8.43 8.79 -20.48
C MET A 16 7.82 7.42 -20.81
N GLU A 17 8.64 6.49 -21.29
CA GLU A 17 8.21 5.13 -21.61
C GLU A 17 8.43 4.20 -20.41
N TYR A 18 7.41 3.40 -20.09
CA TYR A 18 7.45 2.37 -19.06
C TYR A 18 6.66 1.14 -19.53
N ASP A 19 7.07 -0.05 -19.10
CA ASP A 19 6.32 -1.28 -19.36
C ASP A 19 5.05 -1.35 -18.51
N VAL A 20 5.12 -0.87 -17.27
CA VAL A 20 4.00 -0.84 -16.32
C VAL A 20 3.94 0.48 -15.58
N VAL A 21 2.78 1.14 -15.63
CA VAL A 21 2.47 2.32 -14.83
C VAL A 21 1.39 1.96 -13.80
N ILE A 22 1.68 2.19 -12.53
CA ILE A 22 0.79 1.94 -11.39
C ILE A 22 0.35 3.28 -10.82
N VAL A 23 -0.96 3.46 -10.68
CA VAL A 23 -1.54 4.67 -10.09
C VAL A 23 -1.88 4.41 -8.63
N GLY A 24 -1.13 5.01 -7.72
CA GLY A 24 -1.31 4.96 -6.27
C GLY A 24 -0.19 4.19 -5.54
N GLY A 25 0.52 4.89 -4.65
CA GLY A 25 1.54 4.36 -3.74
C GLY A 25 0.98 3.78 -2.45
N GLY A 26 -0.18 3.12 -2.53
CA GLY A 26 -0.78 2.38 -1.42
C GLY A 26 -0.23 0.95 -1.29
N PRO A 27 -0.69 0.16 -0.31
CA PRO A 27 -0.18 -1.20 -0.10
C PRO A 27 -0.37 -2.09 -1.32
N ALA A 28 -1.49 -1.96 -2.04
CA ALA A 28 -1.76 -2.73 -3.26
C ALA A 28 -0.80 -2.34 -4.41
N GLY A 29 -0.67 -1.04 -4.70
CA GLY A 29 0.17 -0.56 -5.80
C GLY A 29 1.65 -0.88 -5.57
N LEU A 30 2.15 -0.64 -4.35
CA LEU A 30 3.52 -0.98 -3.99
C LEU A 30 3.77 -2.49 -4.03
N SER A 31 2.84 -3.30 -3.52
CA SER A 31 2.98 -4.77 -3.58
C SER A 31 3.00 -5.28 -5.02
N ALA A 32 2.18 -4.72 -5.91
CA ALA A 32 2.19 -5.04 -7.32
C ALA A 32 3.52 -4.67 -7.98
N ALA A 33 4.03 -3.46 -7.73
CA ALA A 33 5.29 -2.98 -8.29
C ALA A 33 6.48 -3.87 -7.84
N ILE A 34 6.53 -4.19 -6.55
CA ILE A 34 7.53 -5.09 -5.96
C ILE A 34 7.46 -6.46 -6.61
N ARG A 35 6.26 -7.07 -6.68
CA ARG A 35 6.14 -8.42 -7.21
C ARG A 35 6.50 -8.49 -8.70
N LEU A 36 6.17 -7.46 -9.48
CA LEU A 36 6.59 -7.34 -10.87
C LEU A 36 8.11 -7.34 -11.01
N LYS A 37 8.82 -6.51 -10.22
CA LYS A 37 10.30 -6.49 -10.23
C LYS A 37 10.92 -7.80 -9.76
N GLN A 38 10.39 -8.43 -8.72
CA GLN A 38 10.84 -9.76 -8.27
C GLN A 38 10.69 -10.80 -9.39
N LEU A 39 9.52 -10.87 -10.04
CA LEU A 39 9.26 -11.80 -11.13
C LEU A 39 10.13 -11.54 -12.37
N ALA A 40 10.43 -10.28 -12.66
CA ALA A 40 11.33 -9.90 -13.75
C ALA A 40 12.76 -10.38 -13.45
N ALA A 41 13.26 -10.14 -12.24
CA ALA A 41 14.56 -10.63 -11.78
C ALA A 41 14.66 -12.16 -11.80
N GLU A 42 13.63 -12.88 -11.34
CA GLU A 42 13.54 -14.35 -11.42
C GLU A 42 13.67 -14.87 -12.86
N LYS A 43 13.19 -14.10 -13.85
CA LYS A 43 13.23 -14.45 -15.28
C LYS A 43 14.43 -13.87 -16.02
N GLY A 44 15.31 -13.11 -15.35
CA GLY A 44 16.42 -12.40 -15.99
C GLY A 44 15.96 -11.35 -17.00
N ALA A 45 14.80 -10.74 -16.79
CA ALA A 45 14.25 -9.67 -17.61
C ALA A 45 14.33 -8.33 -16.86
N GLU A 46 14.57 -7.26 -17.61
CA GLU A 46 14.48 -5.88 -17.11
C GLU A 46 13.16 -5.28 -17.57
N ILE A 47 12.40 -4.70 -16.64
CA ILE A 47 11.15 -3.97 -16.93
C ILE A 47 11.15 -2.61 -16.23
N GLY A 48 10.68 -1.59 -16.93
CA GLY A 48 10.40 -0.27 -16.37
C GLY A 48 9.06 -0.30 -15.62
N VAL A 49 9.09 -0.06 -14.31
CA VAL A 49 7.89 0.01 -13.45
C VAL A 49 7.85 1.36 -12.76
N CYS A 50 6.78 2.11 -13.02
CA CYS A 50 6.54 3.43 -12.45
C CYS A 50 5.34 3.40 -11.50
N VAL A 51 5.45 4.06 -10.34
CA VAL A 51 4.35 4.29 -9.40
C VAL A 51 4.12 5.79 -9.28
N LEU A 52 2.92 6.25 -9.64
CA LEU A 52 2.49 7.63 -9.45
C LEU A 52 1.72 7.76 -8.13
N GLU A 53 2.17 8.62 -7.21
CA GLU A 53 1.48 8.88 -5.94
C GLU A 53 1.09 10.36 -5.82
N LYS A 54 -0.15 10.62 -5.41
CA LYS A 54 -0.67 11.99 -5.23
C LYS A 54 -0.08 12.68 -4.01
N GLY A 55 0.13 11.95 -2.92
CA GLY A 55 0.73 12.46 -1.69
C GLY A 55 2.13 12.98 -1.93
N SER A 56 2.54 14.00 -1.17
CA SER A 56 3.89 14.58 -1.23
C SER A 56 5.00 13.59 -0.87
N GLU A 57 4.64 12.50 -0.20
CA GLU A 57 5.47 11.34 0.09
C GLU A 57 4.58 10.09 0.13
N ILE A 58 5.19 8.91 0.01
CA ILE A 58 4.49 7.64 0.27
C ILE A 58 3.95 7.64 1.71
N GLY A 59 2.70 7.21 1.87
CA GLY A 59 2.04 7.16 3.17
C GLY A 59 1.32 8.46 3.58
N ALA A 60 1.58 9.61 2.93
CA ALA A 60 0.98 10.90 3.32
C ALA A 60 -0.55 10.91 3.28
N HIS A 61 -1.15 10.19 2.33
CA HIS A 61 -2.60 10.08 2.17
C HIS A 61 -3.17 8.75 2.67
N ILE A 62 -2.37 7.93 3.34
CA ILE A 62 -2.82 6.65 3.90
C ILE A 62 -3.47 6.90 5.25
N LEU A 63 -4.75 6.50 5.37
CA LEU A 63 -5.52 6.59 6.59
C LEU A 63 -6.14 5.23 6.91
N SER A 64 -5.78 4.65 8.05
CA SER A 64 -6.38 3.41 8.55
C SER A 64 -6.08 3.24 10.04
N GLY A 65 -7.02 2.66 10.80
CA GLY A 65 -6.80 2.17 12.17
C GLY A 65 -6.30 0.72 12.21
N ALA A 66 -5.56 0.31 11.18
CA ALA A 66 -5.41 -1.07 10.72
C ALA A 66 -5.04 -2.11 11.79
N VAL A 67 -5.79 -3.21 11.76
CA VAL A 67 -5.35 -4.53 12.20
C VAL A 67 -5.07 -5.34 10.94
N MET A 68 -3.84 -5.82 10.77
CA MET A 68 -3.35 -6.44 9.55
C MET A 68 -3.05 -7.92 9.74
N ASP A 69 -3.59 -8.75 8.85
CA ASP A 69 -3.18 -10.14 8.66
C ASP A 69 -1.80 -10.16 7.96
N PRO A 70 -0.77 -10.79 8.57
CA PRO A 70 0.59 -10.83 8.01
C PRO A 70 0.74 -11.78 6.81
N ARG A 71 -0.29 -12.52 6.40
CA ARG A 71 -0.20 -13.52 5.33
C ARG A 71 0.35 -12.95 4.02
N ALA A 72 -0.21 -11.84 3.54
CA ALA A 72 0.17 -11.28 2.24
C ALA A 72 1.60 -10.69 2.25
N ILE A 73 2.00 -10.02 3.32
CA ILE A 73 3.38 -9.52 3.44
C ILE A 73 4.39 -10.66 3.60
N THR A 74 3.99 -11.76 4.26
CA THR A 74 4.80 -12.99 4.36
C THR A 74 4.97 -13.67 3.01
N GLU A 75 3.95 -13.65 2.15
CA GLU A 75 4.06 -14.15 0.77
C GLU A 75 4.98 -13.26 -0.08
N LEU A 76 4.89 -11.93 0.08
CA LEU A 76 5.69 -10.97 -0.68
C LEU A 76 7.16 -10.91 -0.24
N PHE A 77 7.38 -11.00 1.08
CA PHE A 77 8.69 -10.97 1.74
C PHE A 77 8.69 -11.95 2.92
N PRO A 78 9.09 -13.21 2.71
CA PRO A 78 9.13 -14.20 3.79
C PRO A 78 10.01 -13.77 4.99
N ASP A 79 11.00 -12.92 4.75
CA ASP A 79 11.97 -12.36 5.70
C ASP A 79 11.60 -10.94 6.19
N TRP A 80 10.33 -10.51 6.07
CA TRP A 80 9.90 -9.15 6.42
C TRP A 80 10.28 -8.70 7.84
N LYS A 81 10.32 -9.62 8.81
CA LYS A 81 10.74 -9.34 10.19
C LYS A 81 12.20 -8.91 10.26
N GLU A 82 13.07 -9.62 9.56
CA GLU A 82 14.52 -9.36 9.53
C GLU A 82 14.84 -8.08 8.76
N ARG A 83 14.00 -7.75 7.77
CA ARG A 83 14.05 -6.48 7.02
C ARG A 83 13.49 -5.27 7.78
N GLY A 84 12.98 -5.47 9.00
CA GLY A 84 12.46 -4.40 9.84
C GLY A 84 11.13 -3.81 9.36
N ALA A 85 10.22 -4.63 8.82
CA ALA A 85 8.87 -4.15 8.52
C ALA A 85 8.15 -3.72 9.83
N PRO A 86 7.39 -2.61 9.84
CA PRO A 86 6.86 -2.00 11.05
C PRO A 86 5.59 -2.68 11.56
N LEU A 87 5.68 -3.98 11.86
CA LEU A 87 4.62 -4.84 12.43
C LEU A 87 5.07 -5.32 13.82
N ASP A 88 5.14 -4.37 14.77
CA ASP A 88 5.74 -4.62 16.10
C ASP A 88 4.74 -5.04 17.19
N VAL A 89 3.44 -4.81 16.97
CA VAL A 89 2.40 -5.00 18.00
C VAL A 89 1.44 -6.10 17.59
N GLU A 90 1.67 -7.32 18.08
CA GLU A 90 0.74 -8.44 17.90
C GLU A 90 -0.55 -8.21 18.72
N VAL A 91 -1.70 -8.58 18.13
CA VAL A 91 -2.98 -8.48 18.82
C VAL A 91 -3.06 -9.54 19.93
N THR A 92 -3.25 -9.08 21.17
CA THR A 92 -3.33 -9.93 22.36
C THR A 92 -4.77 -10.15 22.83
N GLU A 93 -5.68 -9.24 22.52
CA GLU A 93 -7.07 -9.29 22.96
C GLU A 93 -8.00 -8.62 21.93
N ASP A 94 -9.13 -9.28 21.67
CA ASP A 94 -10.26 -8.70 20.93
C ASP A 94 -11.40 -8.38 21.89
N ARG A 95 -11.99 -7.19 21.76
CA ARG A 95 -13.20 -6.78 22.47
C ARG A 95 -14.22 -6.20 21.51
N PHE A 96 -15.42 -6.79 21.50
CA PHE A 96 -16.55 -6.24 20.77
C PHE A 96 -17.61 -5.74 21.75
N LEU A 97 -17.94 -4.45 21.66
CA LEU A 97 -18.83 -3.77 22.60
C LEU A 97 -20.09 -3.27 21.87
N PHE A 98 -21.24 -3.52 22.46
CA PHE A 98 -22.48 -2.82 22.13
C PHE A 98 -22.66 -1.66 23.09
N LEU A 99 -22.75 -0.45 22.54
CA LEU A 99 -22.83 0.79 23.30
C LEU A 99 -24.27 1.31 23.36
N SER A 100 -24.65 1.86 24.50
CA SER A 100 -25.81 2.75 24.67
C SER A 100 -25.33 4.12 25.16
N GLU A 101 -26.25 5.08 25.32
CA GLU A 101 -25.91 6.40 25.87
C GLU A 101 -25.19 6.32 27.22
N LYS A 102 -25.51 5.31 28.05
CA LYS A 102 -25.04 5.21 29.43
C LYS A 102 -24.32 3.90 29.77
N SER A 103 -24.17 2.98 28.83
CA SER A 103 -23.61 1.65 29.09
C SER A 103 -22.84 1.07 27.93
N ALA A 104 -21.99 0.09 28.23
CA ALA A 104 -21.31 -0.77 27.27
C ALA A 104 -21.48 -2.22 27.70
N VAL A 105 -21.86 -3.10 26.78
CA VAL A 105 -21.98 -4.54 27.02
C VAL A 105 -21.03 -5.28 26.09
N THR A 106 -20.13 -6.07 26.67
CA THR A 106 -19.16 -6.88 25.93
C THR A 106 -19.79 -8.16 25.40
N THR A 107 -19.56 -8.46 24.12
CA THR A 107 -19.92 -9.75 23.54
C THR A 107 -18.89 -10.80 23.94
N PRO A 108 -19.29 -11.95 24.49
CA PRO A 108 -18.35 -13.03 24.82
C PRO A 108 -17.60 -13.52 23.57
N ASN A 109 -16.29 -13.73 23.67
CA ASN A 109 -15.43 -14.07 22.52
C ASN A 109 -15.84 -15.37 21.79
N TRP A 110 -16.46 -16.33 22.49
CA TRP A 110 -16.96 -17.57 21.87
C TRP A 110 -18.16 -17.33 20.94
N ALA A 111 -18.88 -16.23 21.13
CA ALA A 111 -20.01 -15.83 20.30
C ALA A 111 -19.59 -14.89 19.14
N LEU A 112 -18.33 -14.45 19.10
CA LEU A 112 -17.82 -13.60 18.03
C LEU A 112 -17.60 -14.42 16.76
N PRO A 113 -18.09 -13.92 15.60
CA PRO A 113 -17.72 -14.45 14.30
C PRO A 113 -16.20 -14.44 14.08
N ASP A 114 -15.69 -15.37 13.27
CA ASP A 114 -14.24 -15.52 13.07
C ASP A 114 -13.58 -14.30 12.42
N ASN A 115 -14.32 -13.52 11.61
CA ASN A 115 -13.82 -12.29 11.00
C ASN A 115 -13.61 -11.13 12.01
N PHE A 116 -14.01 -11.30 13.28
CA PHE A 116 -13.72 -10.36 14.37
C PHE A 116 -12.64 -10.88 15.33
N LYS A 117 -12.05 -12.05 15.04
CA LYS A 117 -10.94 -12.61 15.82
C LYS A 117 -9.63 -12.29 15.10
N ASN A 118 -8.71 -11.67 15.82
CA ASN A 118 -7.46 -11.15 15.27
C ASN A 118 -6.22 -11.87 15.80
N HIS A 119 -6.37 -13.10 16.29
CA HIS A 119 -5.23 -13.90 16.73
C HIS A 119 -4.23 -14.09 15.57
N GLY A 120 -2.97 -13.71 15.80
CA GLY A 120 -1.90 -13.72 14.79
C GLY A 120 -1.82 -12.46 13.91
N ASN A 121 -2.74 -11.51 14.06
CA ASN A 121 -2.71 -10.21 13.36
C ASN A 121 -1.91 -9.17 14.15
N TYR A 122 -1.62 -8.04 13.50
CA TYR A 122 -0.85 -6.95 14.09
C TYR A 122 -1.62 -5.64 14.05
N VAL A 123 -1.55 -4.86 15.14
CA VAL A 123 -1.99 -3.46 15.15
C VAL A 123 -0.87 -2.62 14.53
N ILE A 124 -1.17 -1.89 13.45
CA ILE A 124 -0.14 -1.22 12.65
C ILE A 124 -0.49 0.23 12.32
N SER A 125 0.54 1.01 12.00
CA SER A 125 0.39 2.22 11.19
C SER A 125 0.53 1.84 9.72
N LEU A 126 -0.59 1.82 8.98
CA LEU A 126 -0.55 1.50 7.55
C LEU A 126 0.27 2.52 6.74
N GLY A 127 0.32 3.77 7.20
CA GLY A 127 1.21 4.79 6.63
C GLY A 127 2.69 4.41 6.77
N ASN A 128 3.09 3.84 7.91
CA ASN A 128 4.47 3.37 8.10
C ASN A 128 4.76 2.10 7.29
N VAL A 129 3.81 1.17 7.21
CA VAL A 129 3.95 -0.03 6.36
C VAL A 129 4.11 0.35 4.89
N THR A 130 3.31 1.30 4.39
CA THR A 130 3.44 1.77 3.01
C THR A 130 4.75 2.52 2.76
N ARG A 131 5.23 3.35 3.69
CA ARG A 131 6.58 3.95 3.59
C ARG A 131 7.67 2.89 3.50
N TRP A 132 7.61 1.87 4.35
CA TRP A 132 8.55 0.76 4.32
C TRP A 132 8.47 -0.01 2.99
N LEU A 133 7.26 -0.31 2.49
CA LEU A 133 7.08 -0.92 1.17
C LEU A 133 7.65 -0.04 0.04
N GLY A 134 7.51 1.29 0.14
CA GLY A 134 8.11 2.24 -0.79
C GLY A 134 9.62 2.08 -0.86
N GLN A 135 10.29 2.02 0.29
CA GLN A 135 11.74 1.78 0.36
C GLN A 135 12.14 0.42 -0.25
N GLN A 136 11.35 -0.63 0.00
CA GLN A 136 11.61 -1.95 -0.61
C GLN A 136 11.42 -1.92 -2.13
N ALA A 137 10.42 -1.19 -2.63
CA ALA A 137 10.16 -1.03 -4.05
C ALA A 137 11.27 -0.24 -4.75
N GLU A 138 11.70 0.88 -4.19
CA GLU A 138 12.83 1.68 -4.71
C GLU A 138 14.12 0.86 -4.74
N ALA A 139 14.39 0.05 -3.71
CA ALA A 139 15.55 -0.85 -3.67
C ALA A 139 15.53 -1.91 -4.77
N LEU A 140 14.35 -2.25 -5.31
CA LEU A 140 14.16 -3.14 -6.46
C LEU A 140 14.15 -2.40 -7.81
N GLY A 141 14.44 -1.09 -7.81
CA GLY A 141 14.47 -0.26 -9.01
C GLY A 141 13.09 0.12 -9.55
N VAL A 142 12.05 0.13 -8.70
CA VAL A 142 10.78 0.78 -9.01
C VAL A 142 10.98 2.29 -8.94
N GLU A 143 10.53 3.01 -9.96
CA GLU A 143 10.55 4.47 -9.97
C GLU A 143 9.25 4.99 -9.32
N ILE A 144 9.37 5.71 -8.21
CA ILE A 144 8.22 6.22 -7.46
C ILE A 144 8.20 7.75 -7.56
N PHE A 145 7.07 8.30 -8.02
CA PHE A 145 6.86 9.72 -8.19
C PHE A 145 5.79 10.23 -7.22
N PRO A 146 6.16 10.62 -5.99
CA PRO A 146 5.25 11.29 -5.07
C PRO A 146 4.98 12.74 -5.50
N GLY A 147 3.77 13.24 -5.25
CA GLY A 147 3.30 14.55 -5.68
C GLY A 147 2.79 14.59 -7.13
N PHE A 148 2.67 13.43 -7.80
CA PHE A 148 2.23 13.31 -9.18
C PHE A 148 0.84 12.64 -9.27
N PRO A 149 -0.26 13.40 -9.17
CA PRO A 149 -1.59 12.85 -9.38
C PRO A 149 -1.80 12.46 -10.85
N ALA A 150 -2.13 11.20 -11.11
CA ALA A 150 -2.64 10.78 -12.41
C ALA A 150 -4.03 11.40 -12.65
N ALA A 151 -4.09 12.41 -13.50
CA ALA A 151 -5.31 13.21 -13.74
C ALA A 151 -6.15 12.74 -14.94
N GLU A 152 -5.54 11.99 -15.87
CA GLU A 152 -6.13 11.63 -17.16
C GLU A 152 -5.63 10.25 -17.60
N ILE A 153 -6.53 9.42 -18.12
CA ILE A 153 -6.18 8.15 -18.77
C ILE A 153 -5.92 8.43 -20.25
N LEU A 154 -4.84 7.86 -20.78
CA LEU A 154 -4.47 7.96 -22.20
C LEU A 154 -4.91 6.68 -22.94
N TYR A 155 -5.37 6.82 -24.19
CA TYR A 155 -5.89 5.73 -25.04
C TYR A 155 -5.21 5.73 -26.41
#